data_AF-A0A7S2D240-F1
#
_entry.id   AF-A0A7S2D240-F1
#
_cell.length_a   1.000
_cell.length_b   1.000
_cell.length_c   1.000
_cell.angle_alpha   90.00
_cell.angle_beta   90.00
_cell.angle_gamma   90.00
#
_symmetry.space_group_name_H-M   'P 1'
#
loop_
_entity.id
_entity.type
_entity.pdbx_description
1 polymer ?
#
loop_
_entity_poly.entity_id
_entity_poly.type
_entity_poly.pdbx_seq_one_letter_code
_entity_poly.pdbx_strand_id
1 'polypeptide(L)'
;RISLSGECYLDALDACYKNLRKKLNDRDVLAITDYNVFHTGGGYHIVRKAFERLVRNELPDSKGAERDMLVETKLHPSVTILKIVGPCHTVSSFLNTSAVVMNTMEKGLGKVICVFTYGSGCASSMYQLRFDDIPWFEPLGVWKYK
;
A
#
# COMPACT_ATOMS: atom_id res chain seq x y z
N ARG A 1 -17.12 -12.34 13.44
CA ARG A 1 -17.62 -12.85 12.14
C ARG A 1 -17.11 -11.91 11.06
N ILE A 2 -16.42 -12.44 10.04
CA ILE A 2 -16.06 -11.65 8.86
C ILE A 2 -17.32 -11.58 8.00
N SER A 3 -17.69 -10.39 7.52
CA SER A 3 -18.79 -10.25 6.57
C SER A 3 -18.38 -10.85 5.22
N LEU A 4 -19.34 -11.33 4.42
CA LEU A 4 -19.08 -11.84 3.05
C LEU A 4 -18.24 -10.84 2.22
N SER A 5 -18.49 -9.54 2.41
CA SER A 5 -17.73 -8.46 1.78
C SER A 5 -16.24 -8.42 2.17
N GLY A 6 -15.89 -8.82 3.39
CA GLY A 6 -14.52 -8.87 3.88
C GLY A 6 -13.75 -10.08 3.35
N GLU A 7 -14.43 -11.20 3.07
CA GLU A 7 -13.83 -12.37 2.43
C GLU A 7 -13.53 -12.10 0.96
N CYS A 8 -14.51 -11.60 0.20
CA CYS A 8 -14.30 -11.21 -1.19
C CYS A 8 -13.18 -10.17 -1.37
N TYR A 9 -13.01 -9.26 -0.41
CA TYR A 9 -11.90 -8.30 -0.40
C TYR A 9 -10.53 -8.99 -0.29
N LEU A 10 -10.40 -9.96 0.61
CA LEU A 10 -9.13 -10.67 0.84
C LEU A 10 -8.83 -11.65 -0.30
N ASP A 11 -9.86 -12.28 -0.88
CA ASP A 11 -9.68 -13.14 -2.06
C ASP A 11 -9.24 -12.32 -3.28
N ALA A 12 -9.86 -11.15 -3.49
CA ALA A 12 -9.45 -10.20 -4.52
C ALA A 12 -8.02 -9.69 -4.30
N LEU A 13 -7.62 -9.47 -3.05
CA LEU A 13 -6.25 -9.12 -2.68
C LEU A 13 -5.28 -10.24 -3.09
N ASP A 14 -5.56 -11.49 -2.68
CA ASP A 14 -4.70 -12.64 -2.98
C ASP A 14 -4.59 -12.87 -4.50
N ALA A 15 -5.67 -12.69 -5.26
CA ALA A 15 -5.66 -12.79 -6.72
C ALA A 15 -4.83 -11.68 -7.38
N CYS A 16 -5.03 -10.42 -6.99
CA CYS A 16 -4.27 -9.29 -7.52
C CYS A 16 -2.78 -9.39 -7.17
N TYR A 17 -2.47 -9.82 -5.95
CA TYR A 17 -1.11 -10.08 -5.48
C TYR A 17 -0.38 -11.10 -6.37
N LYS A 18 -1.01 -12.26 -6.61
CA LYS A 18 -0.45 -13.30 -7.50
C LYS A 18 -0.21 -12.77 -8.91
N ASN A 19 -1.15 -11.98 -9.45
CA ASN A 19 -1.00 -11.40 -10.78
C ASN A 19 0.12 -10.36 -10.85
N LEU A 20 0.27 -9.53 -9.82
CA LEU A 20 1.36 -8.57 -9.75
C LEU A 20 2.71 -9.29 -9.65
N ARG A 21 2.84 -10.33 -8.82
CA ARG A 21 4.08 -11.12 -8.73
C ARG A 21 4.50 -11.73 -10.05
N LYS A 22 3.57 -12.32 -10.80
CA LYS A 22 3.87 -12.82 -12.14
C LYS A 22 4.44 -11.74 -13.06
N LYS A 23 3.91 -10.52 -13.01
CA LYS A 23 4.44 -9.36 -13.78
C LYS A 23 5.82 -8.90 -13.29
N LEU A 24 6.18 -9.22 -12.06
CA LEU A 24 7.45 -8.83 -11.42
C LEU A 24 8.52 -9.93 -11.48
N ASN A 25 8.29 -10.98 -12.27
CA ASN A 25 9.13 -12.19 -12.30
C ASN A 25 9.27 -12.82 -10.90
N ASP A 26 8.13 -12.99 -10.23
CA ASP A 26 7.96 -13.64 -8.93
C ASP A 26 8.69 -12.99 -7.74
N ARG A 27 9.25 -11.78 -7.92
CA ARG A 27 9.79 -10.98 -6.82
C ARG A 27 8.73 -10.65 -5.77
N ASP A 28 9.16 -10.66 -4.51
CA ASP A 28 8.31 -10.34 -3.36
C ASP A 28 7.94 -8.86 -3.35
N VAL A 29 6.64 -8.58 -3.25
CA VAL A 29 6.07 -7.24 -3.32
C VAL A 29 6.51 -6.39 -2.13
N LEU A 30 6.58 -6.94 -0.92
CA LEU A 30 7.04 -6.21 0.26
C LEU A 30 8.53 -5.89 0.18
N ALA A 31 9.33 -6.71 -0.50
CA ALA A 31 10.76 -6.48 -0.67
C ALA A 31 11.05 -5.31 -1.62
N ILE A 32 10.20 -5.13 -2.65
CA ILE A 32 10.41 -4.11 -3.69
C ILE A 32 9.57 -2.85 -3.50
N THR A 33 8.79 -2.74 -2.43
CA THR A 33 7.96 -1.57 -2.14
C THR A 33 8.31 -0.95 -0.79
N ASP A 34 8.35 0.37 -0.74
CA ASP A 34 8.61 1.14 0.47
C ASP A 34 7.33 1.37 1.26
N TYR A 35 6.22 1.63 0.58
CA TYR A 35 4.92 1.90 1.20
C TYR A 35 3.81 1.07 0.55
N ASN A 36 2.77 0.76 1.34
CA ASN A 36 1.66 -0.08 0.91
C ASN A 36 0.34 0.64 1.20
N VAL A 37 -0.46 0.81 0.15
CA VAL A 37 -1.75 1.49 0.14
C VAL A 37 -2.85 0.48 -0.17
N PHE A 38 -3.91 0.50 0.63
CA PHE A 38 -5.07 -0.37 0.43
C PHE A 38 -6.35 0.44 0.38
N HIS A 39 -7.30 0.04 -0.46
CA HIS A 39 -8.66 0.57 -0.44
C HIS A 39 -9.36 0.29 0.90
N THR A 40 -10.07 1.27 1.44
CA THR A 40 -10.52 1.28 2.85
C THR A 40 -12.01 1.04 3.05
N GLY A 41 -12.66 0.19 2.25
CA GLY A 41 -14.12 -0.01 2.30
C GLY A 41 -14.72 -0.29 3.70
N GLY A 42 -13.94 -0.87 4.63
CA GLY A 42 -14.34 -1.10 6.03
C GLY A 42 -13.56 -0.28 7.09
N GLY A 43 -12.64 0.61 6.70
CA GLY A 43 -11.80 1.36 7.63
C GLY A 43 -10.44 0.73 7.93
N TYR A 44 -9.77 1.21 8.98
CA TYR A 44 -8.39 0.81 9.29
C TYR A 44 -8.21 -0.69 9.58
N HIS A 45 -9.18 -1.32 10.25
CA HIS A 45 -9.06 -2.72 10.66
C HIS A 45 -8.96 -3.69 9.46
N ILE A 46 -9.70 -3.44 8.38
CA ILE A 46 -9.63 -4.27 7.17
C ILE A 46 -8.31 -4.03 6.42
N VAL A 47 -7.82 -2.78 6.39
CA VAL A 47 -6.53 -2.44 5.78
C VAL A 47 -5.38 -3.10 6.54
N ARG A 48 -5.37 -3.05 7.88
CA ARG A 48 -4.38 -3.75 8.70
C ARG A 48 -4.41 -5.24 8.41
N LYS A 49 -5.60 -5.86 8.36
CA LYS A 49 -5.75 -7.28 8.05
C LYS A 49 -5.24 -7.64 6.64
N ALA A 50 -5.47 -6.79 5.66
CA ALA A 50 -4.99 -6.93 4.28
C ALA A 50 -3.46 -6.89 4.21
N PHE A 51 -2.85 -5.90 4.85
CA PHE A 51 -1.39 -5.79 4.93
C PHE A 51 -0.78 -6.98 5.67
N GLU A 52 -1.36 -7.40 6.80
CA GLU A 52 -0.90 -8.59 7.53
C GLU A 52 -1.06 -9.89 6.71
N ARG A 53 -2.05 -9.97 5.82
CA ARG A 53 -2.21 -11.08 4.87
C ARG A 53 -1.06 -11.10 3.87
N LEU A 54 -0.71 -9.93 3.31
CA LEU A 54 0.46 -9.79 2.43
C LEU A 54 1.76 -10.20 3.15
N VAL A 55 1.98 -9.72 4.37
CA VAL A 55 3.15 -10.08 5.19
C VAL A 55 3.22 -11.59 5.44
N ARG A 56 2.11 -12.25 5.80
CA ARG A 56 2.10 -13.71 5.99
C ARG A 56 2.35 -14.49 4.71
N ASN A 57 1.97 -13.96 3.55
CA ASN A 57 2.18 -14.63 2.27
C ASN A 57 3.67 -14.63 1.87
N GLU A 58 4.44 -13.61 2.25
CA GLU A 58 5.87 -13.47 1.88
C GLU A 58 6.83 -13.84 3.01
N LEU A 59 6.44 -13.58 4.26
CA LEU A 59 7.25 -13.78 5.46
C LEU A 59 6.45 -14.62 6.48
N PRO A 60 6.18 -15.91 6.20
CA PRO A 60 5.36 -16.77 7.07
C PRO A 60 5.96 -16.94 8.47
N ASP A 61 7.29 -16.89 8.58
CA ASP A 61 8.03 -17.06 9.84
C ASP A 61 8.30 -15.73 10.57
N SER A 62 7.74 -14.62 10.09
CA SER A 62 7.94 -13.29 10.71
C SER A 62 7.42 -13.24 12.14
N LYS A 63 8.24 -12.69 13.05
CA LYS A 63 7.89 -12.56 14.47
C LYS A 63 6.99 -11.35 14.71
N GLY A 64 6.29 -11.34 15.86
CA GLY A 64 5.38 -10.23 16.23
C GLY A 64 6.03 -8.85 16.12
N ALA A 65 7.21 -8.66 16.70
CA ALA A 65 7.94 -7.39 16.67
C ALA A 65 8.35 -6.95 15.25
N GLU A 66 8.72 -7.89 14.38
CA GLU A 66 9.04 -7.60 12.98
C GLU A 66 7.79 -7.19 12.20
N ARG A 67 6.67 -7.89 12.42
CA ARG A 67 5.38 -7.56 11.80
C ARG A 67 4.89 -6.18 12.23
N ASP A 68 5.06 -5.84 13.51
CA ASP A 68 4.72 -4.51 14.02
C ASP A 68 5.62 -3.44 13.38
N MET A 69 6.92 -3.69 13.27
CA MET A 69 7.84 -2.79 12.55
C MET A 69 7.45 -2.58 11.09
N LEU A 70 7.04 -3.65 10.38
CA LEU A 70 6.56 -3.55 9.00
C LEU A 70 5.27 -2.74 8.89
N VAL A 71 4.36 -2.88 9.86
CA VAL A 71 3.13 -2.07 9.94
C VAL A 71 3.50 -0.60 10.11
N GLU A 72 4.33 -0.26 11.08
CA GLU A 72 4.73 1.13 11.33
C GLU A 72 5.47 1.76 10.13
N THR A 73 6.39 1.02 9.51
CA THR A 73 7.26 1.58 8.47
C THR A 73 6.63 1.57 7.07
N LYS A 74 5.90 0.51 6.71
CA LYS A 74 5.39 0.30 5.34
C LYS A 74 3.89 0.54 5.19
N LEU A 75 3.09 0.53 6.27
CA LEU A 75 1.64 0.74 6.20
C LEU A 75 1.20 2.08 6.77
N HIS A 76 1.69 2.49 7.95
CA HIS A 76 1.18 3.69 8.62
C HIS A 76 1.23 4.98 7.80
N PRO A 77 2.26 5.23 6.97
CA PRO A 77 2.29 6.41 6.11
C PRO A 77 1.07 6.53 5.19
N SER A 78 0.39 5.43 4.83
CA SER A 78 -0.79 5.46 3.96
C SER A 78 -2.12 5.62 4.70
N VAL A 79 -2.15 5.49 6.03
CA VAL A 79 -3.42 5.42 6.79
C VAL A 79 -3.65 6.62 7.71
N THR A 80 -2.81 7.66 7.69
CA THR A 80 -2.99 8.83 8.56
C THR A 80 -4.28 9.58 8.24
N ILE A 81 -4.56 9.85 6.95
CA ILE A 81 -5.82 10.49 6.52
C ILE A 81 -7.01 9.59 6.79
N LEU A 82 -6.89 8.28 6.54
CA LEU A 82 -7.93 7.30 6.86
C LEU A 82 -8.34 7.34 8.33
N LYS A 83 -7.39 7.45 9.26
CA LYS A 83 -7.66 7.50 10.70
C LYS A 83 -8.42 8.76 11.13
N ILE A 84 -8.37 9.83 10.33
CA ILE A 84 -9.02 11.12 10.59
C ILE A 84 -10.40 11.18 9.91
N VAL A 85 -10.45 10.86 8.62
CA VAL A 85 -11.65 11.08 7.77
C VAL A 85 -12.53 9.83 7.71
N GLY A 86 -11.94 8.64 7.85
CA GLY A 86 -12.61 7.37 7.61
C GLY A 86 -12.63 6.97 6.13
N PRO A 87 -13.39 5.90 5.79
CA PRO A 87 -13.55 5.43 4.41
C PRO A 87 -14.23 6.45 3.51
N CYS A 88 -13.71 6.65 2.30
CA CYS A 88 -14.28 7.53 1.28
C CYS A 88 -14.57 6.79 -0.05
N HIS A 89 -14.94 5.51 0.03
CA HIS A 89 -15.25 4.66 -1.14
C HIS A 89 -14.21 4.81 -2.26
N THR A 90 -14.62 5.21 -3.46
CA THR A 90 -13.77 5.29 -4.66
C THR A 90 -12.51 6.13 -4.43
N VAL A 91 -12.58 7.23 -3.67
CA VAL A 91 -11.43 8.11 -3.47
C VAL A 91 -10.49 7.65 -2.36
N SER A 92 -10.85 6.60 -1.60
CA SER A 92 -10.06 6.09 -0.48
C SER A 92 -8.61 5.77 -0.83
N SER A 93 -8.37 5.09 -1.97
CA SER A 93 -7.00 4.74 -2.38
C SER A 93 -6.19 5.97 -2.71
N PHE A 94 -6.80 6.98 -3.35
CA PHE A 94 -6.15 8.25 -3.68
C PHE A 94 -5.81 9.05 -2.42
N LEU A 95 -6.75 9.16 -1.47
CA LEU A 95 -6.49 9.80 -0.18
C LEU A 95 -5.35 9.13 0.58
N ASN A 96 -5.32 7.80 0.59
CA ASN A 96 -4.24 7.06 1.25
C ASN A 96 -2.90 7.19 0.51
N THR A 97 -2.89 7.27 -0.81
CA THR A 97 -1.66 7.59 -1.58
C THR A 97 -1.19 9.02 -1.26
N SER A 98 -2.09 10.00 -1.21
CA SER A 98 -1.77 11.37 -0.78
C SER A 98 -1.26 11.42 0.65
N ALA A 99 -1.78 10.56 1.54
CA ALA A 99 -1.27 10.45 2.91
C ALA A 99 0.21 10.04 2.91
N VAL A 100 0.61 9.11 2.03
CA VAL A 100 2.04 8.76 1.91
C VAL A 100 2.84 9.98 1.50
N VAL A 101 2.43 10.69 0.43
CA VAL A 101 3.12 11.91 -0.04
C VAL A 101 3.28 12.92 1.09
N MET A 102 2.21 13.20 1.84
CA MET A 102 2.22 14.18 2.93
C MET A 102 3.10 13.77 4.11
N ASN A 103 3.18 12.47 4.41
CA ASN A 103 4.01 11.96 5.51
C ASN A 103 5.48 11.84 5.13
N THR A 104 5.80 11.59 3.86
CA THR A 104 7.17 11.37 3.42
C THR A 104 7.82 12.62 2.86
N MET A 105 7.05 13.50 2.22
CA MET A 105 7.53 14.68 1.52
C MET A 105 8.75 14.32 0.64
N GLU A 106 9.85 15.06 0.74
CA GLU A 106 11.10 14.83 0.00
C GLU A 106 11.69 13.42 0.21
N LYS A 107 11.48 12.80 1.38
CA LYS A 107 11.96 11.44 1.65
C LYS A 107 11.22 10.37 0.84
N GLY A 108 10.10 10.74 0.22
CA GLY A 108 9.33 9.89 -0.68
C GLY A 108 9.91 9.79 -2.09
N LEU A 109 10.87 10.65 -2.46
CA LEU A 109 11.45 10.64 -3.80
C LEU A 109 12.21 9.32 -4.06
N GLY A 110 12.01 8.76 -5.25
CA GLY A 110 12.50 7.45 -5.69
C GLY A 110 11.80 6.26 -5.04
N LYS A 111 10.88 6.47 -4.10
CA LYS A 111 10.21 5.40 -3.35
C LYS A 111 9.09 4.78 -4.16
N VAL A 112 8.95 3.46 -4.01
CA VAL A 112 7.94 2.66 -4.71
C VAL A 112 6.79 2.34 -3.77
N ILE A 113 5.57 2.54 -4.25
CA ILE A 113 4.34 2.30 -3.51
C ILE A 113 3.56 1.19 -4.19
N CYS A 114 3.17 0.18 -3.42
CA CYS A 114 2.17 -0.78 -3.83
C CYS A 114 0.78 -0.23 -3.52
N VAL A 115 -0.13 -0.23 -4.49
CA VAL A 115 -1.52 0.21 -4.32
C VAL A 115 -2.46 -0.94 -4.66
N PHE A 116 -3.32 -1.30 -3.71
CA PHE A 116 -4.44 -2.22 -3.91
C PHE A 116 -5.76 -1.45 -3.91
N THR A 117 -6.52 -1.60 -5.00
CA THR A 117 -7.85 -1.03 -5.20
C THR A 117 -8.91 -2.13 -5.29
N TYR A 118 -10.09 -1.88 -4.74
CA TYR A 118 -11.18 -2.84 -4.68
C TYR A 118 -12.53 -2.12 -4.78
N GLY A 119 -13.45 -2.70 -5.57
CA GLY A 119 -14.87 -2.38 -5.58
C GLY A 119 -15.70 -3.66 -5.49
N SER A 120 -16.76 -3.64 -4.68
CA SER A 120 -17.68 -4.77 -4.50
C SER A 120 -18.43 -5.09 -5.80
N GLY A 121 -18.52 -6.37 -6.18
CA GLY A 121 -19.16 -6.80 -7.44
C GLY A 121 -18.51 -7.97 -8.22
N CYS A 122 -17.20 -8.25 -8.24
CA CYS A 122 -16.03 -7.52 -7.75
C CYS A 122 -15.10 -7.09 -8.90
N ALA A 123 -14.47 -5.93 -8.75
CA ALA A 123 -13.39 -5.46 -9.59
C ALA A 123 -12.25 -4.98 -8.69
N SER A 124 -11.03 -5.44 -8.96
CA SER A 124 -9.86 -5.11 -8.15
C SER A 124 -8.61 -5.00 -9.01
N SER A 125 -7.64 -4.23 -8.53
CA SER A 125 -6.34 -4.10 -9.18
C SER A 125 -5.26 -3.81 -8.16
N MET A 126 -4.10 -4.43 -8.34
CA MET A 126 -2.88 -4.11 -7.59
C MET A 126 -1.80 -3.66 -8.57
N TYR A 127 -1.20 -2.53 -8.29
CA TYR A 127 -0.20 -1.91 -9.15
C TYR A 127 0.84 -1.16 -8.33
N GLN A 128 1.94 -0.77 -8.98
CA GLN A 128 3.00 0.00 -8.37
C GLN A 128 3.01 1.43 -8.90
N LEU A 129 3.34 2.37 -8.03
CA LEU A 129 3.65 3.76 -8.36
C LEU A 129 5.05 4.07 -7.86
N ARG A 130 5.80 4.93 -8.56
CA ARG A 130 7.04 5.51 -8.04
C ARG A 130 6.85 7.02 -7.96
N PHE A 131 7.26 7.61 -6.85
CA PHE A 131 7.34 9.07 -6.75
C PHE A 131 8.71 9.50 -7.26
N ASP A 132 8.72 10.22 -8.37
CA ASP A 132 9.91 10.84 -8.93
C ASP A 132 9.76 12.35 -8.92
N ASP A 133 10.90 13.04 -9.00
CA ASP A 133 10.91 14.47 -9.23
C ASP A 133 10.42 14.80 -10.64
N ILE A 134 9.89 16.01 -10.81
CA ILE A 134 9.39 16.46 -12.10
C ILE A 134 10.59 16.97 -12.93
N PRO A 135 10.82 16.46 -14.15
CA PRO A 135 12.02 16.81 -14.93
C PRO A 135 12.19 18.31 -15.25
N TRP A 136 11.14 19.10 -15.12
CA TRP A 136 11.09 20.53 -15.49
C TRP A 136 10.83 21.47 -14.30
N PHE A 137 10.80 20.95 -13.07
CA PHE A 137 10.90 21.80 -11.87
C PHE A 137 12.35 21.86 -11.40
N GLU A 138 12.75 22.98 -10.78
CA GLU A 138 13.97 22.97 -9.99
C GLU A 138 13.84 21.87 -8.92
N PRO A 139 14.79 20.93 -8.84
CA PRO A 139 14.69 19.83 -7.90
C PRO A 139 14.51 20.32 -6.47
N LEU A 140 13.47 19.84 -5.78
CA LEU A 140 13.17 20.22 -4.39
C LEU A 140 14.33 19.88 -3.45
N GLY A 141 15.15 18.89 -3.82
CA GLY A 141 16.42 18.57 -3.19
C GLY A 141 17.53 18.54 -4.24
N VAL A 142 18.43 19.51 -4.18
CA VAL A 142 19.61 19.63 -5.04
C VAL A 142 20.38 18.30 -5.10
N TRP A 143 20.31 17.58 -6.22
CA TRP A 143 21.23 16.48 -6.50
C TRP A 143 22.61 17.08 -6.80
N LYS A 144 23.42 17.30 -5.76
CA LYS A 144 24.87 17.47 -5.94
C LYS A 144 25.50 16.11 -6.20
N TYR A 145 25.39 15.63 -7.45
CA TYR A 145 26.44 14.76 -7.98
C TYR A 145 27.57 15.67 -8.45
N LYS A 146 28.74 15.52 -7.82
CA LYS A 146 30.02 15.92 -8.41
C LYS A 146 30.37 14.94 -9.53
#